data_AF-A0A2G7FR59-F1
#
_entry.id   AF-A0A2G7FR59-F1
#
_cell.length_a   1.000
_cell.length_b   1.000
_cell.length_c   1.000
_cell.angle_alpha   90.00
_cell.angle_beta   90.00
_cell.angle_gamma   90.00
#
_symmetry.space_group_name_H-M   'P 1'
#
loop_
_entity.id
_entity.type
_entity.pdbx_description
1 polymer ?
#
loop_
_entity_poly.entity_id
_entity_poly.type
_entity_poly.pdbx_seq_one_letter_code
_entity_poly.pdbx_strand_id
1 'polypeptide(L)'
;MFHYPSMFAQFHSTSVPDVFIWVGIEEVKRFALALYKVYRRCRIDGARRLSLADLQFAEPDSDELWHASSDLASRIPASYADKNKEENWISQTARLLQPGDVEFDWI
;
A
#
# COMPACT_ATOMS: atom_id res chain seq x y z
N MET A 1 1.17 9.82 -3.48
CA MET A 1 0.55 8.50 -3.78
C MET A 1 1.22 7.40 -2.99
N PHE A 2 2.54 7.19 -3.05
CA PHE A 2 3.22 6.06 -2.39
C PHE A 2 3.48 6.20 -0.88
N HIS A 3 2.68 6.96 -0.14
CA HIS A 3 2.91 7.26 1.28
C HIS A 3 1.59 7.19 2.06
N TYR A 4 1.48 6.23 2.98
CA TYR A 4 0.26 5.92 3.70
C TYR A 4 -0.35 7.12 4.46
N PRO A 5 0.40 7.89 5.28
CA PRO A 5 -0.16 9.06 5.97
C PRO A 5 -0.81 10.08 5.02
N SER A 6 -0.26 10.25 3.81
CA SER A 6 -0.84 11.13 2.80
C SER A 6 -2.14 10.56 2.21
N MET A 7 -2.22 9.25 1.97
CA MET A 7 -3.47 8.60 1.55
C MET A 7 -4.55 8.78 2.63
N PHE A 8 -4.21 8.46 3.88
CA PHE A 8 -5.13 8.55 5.01
C PHE A 8 -5.66 9.98 5.20
N ALA A 9 -4.79 10.99 5.16
CA ALA A 9 -5.20 12.40 5.28
C ALA A 9 -6.20 12.83 4.18
N GLN A 10 -6.05 12.31 2.96
CA GLN A 10 -6.98 12.62 1.86
C GLN A 10 -8.37 12.04 2.12
N PHE A 11 -8.46 10.77 2.51
CA PHE A 11 -9.76 10.14 2.79
C PHE A 11 -10.41 10.66 4.07
N HIS A 12 -9.62 10.90 5.13
CA HIS A 12 -10.11 11.43 6.40
C HIS A 12 -10.59 12.89 6.29
N SER A 13 -10.19 13.63 5.26
CA SER A 13 -10.73 14.97 4.98
C SER A 13 -12.18 14.94 4.45
N THR A 14 -12.69 13.76 4.10
CA THR A 14 -14.05 13.55 3.59
C THR A 14 -14.94 13.00 4.71
N SER A 15 -16.19 13.46 4.81
CA SER A 15 -17.18 12.95 5.78
C SER A 15 -17.79 11.62 5.33
N VAL A 16 -16.96 10.59 5.16
CA VAL A 16 -17.38 9.22 4.81
C VAL A 16 -17.14 8.27 5.98
N PRO A 17 -17.95 7.20 6.12
CA PRO A 17 -17.71 6.16 7.12
C PRO A 17 -16.31 5.53 7.00
N ASP A 18 -15.70 5.20 8.14
CA ASP A 18 -14.34 4.64 8.23
C ASP A 18 -14.09 3.44 7.32
N VAL A 19 -15.08 2.55 7.17
CA VAL A 19 -14.97 1.39 6.27
C VAL A 19 -14.64 1.80 4.82
N PHE A 20 -15.22 2.89 4.33
CA PHE A 20 -14.95 3.40 2.98
C PHE A 20 -13.59 4.08 2.88
N ILE A 21 -13.12 4.70 3.97
CA ILE A 21 -11.75 5.23 4.07
C ILE A 21 -10.76 4.07 3.89
N TRP A 22 -10.96 2.96 4.61
CA TRP A 22 -10.07 1.81 4.56
C TRP A 22 -10.07 1.09 3.21
N VAL A 23 -11.24 0.85 2.63
CA VAL A 23 -11.35 0.30 1.28
C VAL A 23 -10.66 1.22 0.27
N GLY A 24 -10.91 2.53 0.34
CA GLY A 24 -10.28 3.50 -0.54
C GLY A 24 -8.75 3.52 -0.44
N ILE A 25 -8.20 3.44 0.77
CA ILE A 25 -6.75 3.35 0.97
C ILE A 25 -6.20 2.06 0.37
N GLU A 26 -6.86 0.91 0.58
CA GLU A 26 -6.42 -0.36 -0.03
C GLU A 26 -6.39 -0.30 -1.56
N GLU A 27 -7.41 0.29 -2.19
CA GLU A 27 -7.42 0.47 -3.64
C GLU A 27 -6.24 1.34 -4.13
N VAL A 28 -5.93 2.42 -3.41
CA VAL A 28 -4.77 3.27 -3.75
C VAL A 28 -3.45 2.50 -3.60
N LYS A 29 -3.30 1.66 -2.56
CA LYS A 29 -2.12 0.82 -2.39
C LYS A 29 -1.98 -0.22 -3.50
N ARG A 30 -3.06 -0.92 -3.86
CA ARG A 30 -3.07 -1.90 -4.97
C ARG A 30 -2.67 -1.24 -6.29
N PHE A 31 -3.25 -0.09 -6.59
CA PHE A 31 -2.90 0.70 -7.76
C PHE A 31 -1.43 1.13 -7.75
N ALA A 32 -0.94 1.65 -6.62
CA ALA A 32 0.44 2.08 -6.47
C ALA A 32 1.44 0.91 -6.65
N LEU A 33 1.13 -0.26 -6.09
CA LEU A 33 1.93 -1.46 -6.23
C LEU A 33 1.91 -1.99 -7.67
N ALA A 34 0.75 -1.99 -8.33
CA ALA A 34 0.63 -2.37 -9.75
C ALA A 34 1.44 -1.42 -10.65
N LEU A 35 1.37 -0.11 -10.40
CA LEU A 35 2.17 0.88 -11.13
C LEU A 35 3.66 0.63 -10.94
N TYR A 36 4.10 0.31 -9.72
CA TYR A 36 5.49 -0.08 -9.45
C TYR A 36 5.92 -1.31 -10.26
N LYS A 37 5.08 -2.35 -10.30
CA LYS A 37 5.34 -3.58 -11.05
C LYS A 37 5.46 -3.31 -12.55
N VAL A 38 4.57 -2.49 -13.12
CA VAL A 38 4.63 -2.05 -14.52
C VAL A 38 5.90 -1.24 -14.78
N TYR A 39 6.22 -0.29 -13.90
CA TYR A 39 7.42 0.54 -14.02
C TYR A 39 8.72 -0.30 -14.00
N ARG A 40 8.76 -1.36 -13.20
CA ARG A 40 9.90 -2.31 -13.19
C ARG A 40 10.05 -3.09 -14.50
N ARG A 41 8.95 -3.41 -15.17
CA ARG A 41 8.93 -4.16 -16.44
C ARG A 41 9.19 -3.25 -17.63
N CYS A 42 8.74 -2.00 -17.58
CA CYS A 42 9.00 -1.00 -18.61
C CYS A 42 10.36 -0.33 -18.37
N ARG A 43 11.37 -0.67 -19.19
CA ARG A 43 12.62 0.10 -19.23
C ARG A 43 12.36 1.46 -19.86
N ILE A 44 12.04 2.46 -19.03
CA ILE A 44 11.95 3.85 -19.47
C ILE A 44 13.32 4.48 -19.28
N ASP A 45 14.07 4.61 -20.37
CA ASP A 45 15.36 5.28 -20.37
C ASP A 45 15.19 6.76 -19.98
N GLY A 46 16.02 7.22 -19.04
CA GLY A 46 16.03 8.62 -18.58
C GLY A 46 15.02 8.99 -17.49
N ALA A 47 14.11 8.08 -17.10
CA ALA A 47 13.17 8.34 -16.01
C ALA A 47 13.69 7.80 -14.66
N ARG A 48 13.38 8.49 -13.54
CA ARG A 48 13.73 8.04 -12.19
C ARG A 48 13.04 6.71 -11.92
N ARG A 49 13.84 5.66 -11.71
CA ARG A 49 13.31 4.34 -11.37
C ARG A 49 12.58 4.34 -10.04
N LEU A 50 11.30 3.97 -10.05
CA LEU A 50 10.57 3.70 -8.83
C LEU A 50 11.14 2.43 -8.18
N SER A 51 11.57 2.53 -6.93
CA SER A 51 12.18 1.47 -6.15
C SER A 51 11.23 0.99 -5.06
N LEU A 52 11.52 -0.16 -4.45
CA LEU A 52 10.75 -0.63 -3.29
C LEU A 52 10.87 0.35 -2.10
N ALA A 53 11.98 1.09 -2.00
CA ALA A 53 12.17 2.08 -0.95
C ALA A 53 11.24 3.30 -1.08
N ASP A 54 10.67 3.51 -2.27
CA ASP A 54 9.67 4.57 -2.51
C ASP A 54 8.25 4.14 -2.07
N LEU A 55 8.00 2.85 -1.80
CA LEU A 55 6.69 2.33 -1.36
C LEU A 55 6.56 2.39 0.17
N GLN A 56 6.08 3.52 0.68
CA GLN A 56 5.94 3.82 2.11
C GLN A 56 4.52 3.51 2.61
N PHE A 57 4.12 2.26 2.45
CA PHE A 57 2.87 1.70 2.94
C PHE A 57 3.05 0.18 3.12
N ALA A 58 2.24 -0.43 3.99
CA ALA A 58 2.22 -1.88 4.15
C ALA A 58 1.65 -2.57 2.91
N GLU A 59 1.93 -3.87 2.73
CA GLU A 59 1.35 -4.65 1.65
C GLU A 59 -0.18 -4.48 1.60
N PRO A 60 -0.78 -4.32 0.39
CA PRO A 60 -2.22 -4.23 0.29
C PRO A 60 -2.89 -5.47 0.89
N ASP A 61 -3.92 -5.27 1.71
CA ASP A 61 -4.68 -6.34 2.35
C ASP A 61 -5.53 -7.09 1.31
N SER A 62 -5.93 -8.32 1.64
CA SER A 62 -6.78 -9.13 0.77
C SER A 62 -8.18 -8.53 0.62
N ASP A 63 -8.99 -9.08 -0.30
CA ASP A 63 -10.36 -8.63 -0.57
C ASP A 63 -11.34 -8.93 0.58
N GLU A 64 -10.88 -9.39 1.74
CA GLU A 64 -11.67 -9.54 2.96
C GLU A 64 -12.43 -8.26 3.35
N LEU A 65 -11.83 -7.08 3.13
CA LEU A 65 -12.50 -5.80 3.37
C LEU A 65 -13.65 -5.53 2.39
N TRP A 66 -13.53 -6.03 1.16
CA TRP A 66 -14.58 -5.94 0.15
C TRP A 66 -15.77 -6.85 0.46
N HIS A 67 -15.49 -7.98 1.13
CA HIS A 67 -16.50 -8.96 1.56
C HIS A 67 -16.95 -8.77 3.02
N ALA A 68 -16.56 -7.67 3.67
CA ALA A 68 -16.82 -7.46 5.08
C ALA A 68 -18.33 -7.37 5.37
N SER A 69 -18.81 -8.21 6.29
CA SER A 69 -20.13 -8.05 6.89
C SER A 69 -20.12 -6.91 7.91
N SER A 70 -21.30 -6.46 8.36
CA SER A 70 -21.44 -5.39 9.36
C SER A 70 -20.65 -5.64 10.66
N ASP A 71 -20.50 -6.90 11.07
CA ASP A 71 -19.74 -7.27 12.27
C ASP A 71 -18.23 -7.11 12.07
N LEU A 72 -17.73 -7.45 10.87
CA LEU A 72 -16.32 -7.26 10.53
C LEU A 72 -15.99 -5.77 10.42
N ALA A 73 -16.90 -4.97 9.86
CA ALA A 73 -16.75 -3.53 9.69
C ALA A 73 -16.43 -2.79 11.01
N SER A 74 -17.04 -3.22 12.11
CA SER A 74 -16.82 -2.64 13.44
C SER A 74 -15.41 -2.85 14.01
N ARG A 75 -14.67 -3.85 13.51
CA ARG A 75 -13.32 -4.24 13.99
C ARG A 75 -12.19 -3.71 13.11
N ILE A 76 -12.51 -3.19 11.92
CA ILE A 76 -11.52 -2.70 10.95
C ILE A 76 -10.64 -1.59 11.54
N PRO A 77 -11.16 -0.53 12.19
CA PRO A 77 -10.33 0.63 12.56
C PRO A 77 -9.15 0.27 13.47
N ALA A 78 -9.37 -0.63 14.43
CA ALA A 78 -8.32 -1.05 15.38
C ALA A 78 -7.24 -1.93 14.72
N SER A 79 -7.65 -2.85 13.83
CA SER A 79 -6.68 -3.72 13.14
C SER A 79 -5.93 -2.99 12.03
N TYR A 80 -6.57 -2.04 11.36
CA TYR A 80 -6.04 -1.45 10.14
C TYR A 80 -4.88 -0.49 10.40
N ALA A 81 -4.98 0.35 11.43
CA ALA A 81 -3.89 1.24 11.82
C ALA A 81 -2.63 0.46 12.24
N ASP A 82 -2.82 -0.67 12.94
CA ASP A 82 -1.73 -1.55 13.38
C ASP A 82 -1.02 -2.22 12.19
N LYS A 83 -1.77 -2.77 11.24
CA LYS A 83 -1.23 -3.33 9.99
C LYS A 83 -0.42 -2.31 9.18
N ASN A 84 -0.74 -1.02 9.29
CA ASN A 84 -0.14 0.06 8.49
C ASN A 84 0.98 0.86 9.19
N LYS A 85 1.45 0.39 10.35
CA LYS A 85 2.63 0.96 11.01
C LYS A 85 3.86 0.94 10.09
N GLU A 86 4.77 1.88 10.30
CA GLU A 86 5.97 2.06 9.49
C GLU A 86 6.85 0.80 9.43
N GLU A 87 6.91 0.04 10.52
CA GLU A 87 7.62 -1.25 10.60
C GLU A 87 7.13 -2.29 9.58
N ASN A 88 5.87 -2.19 9.15
CA ASN A 88 5.23 -3.11 8.20
C ASN A 88 5.31 -2.60 6.76
N TRP A 89 5.92 -1.45 6.50
CA TRP A 89 5.97 -0.88 5.15
C TRP A 89 6.90 -1.68 4.22
N ILE A 90 6.52 -1.77 2.95
CA ILE A 90 7.33 -2.40 1.89
C ILE A 90 8.73 -1.78 1.82
N SER A 91 8.85 -0.47 2.06
CA SER A 91 10.12 0.24 2.11
C SER A 91 11.09 -0.29 3.19
N GLN A 92 10.62 -0.92 4.27
CA GLN A 92 11.50 -1.52 5.27
C GLN A 92 12.16 -2.79 4.73
N THR A 93 11.39 -3.67 4.08
CA THR A 93 11.94 -4.86 3.42
C THR A 93 12.92 -4.47 2.30
N ALA A 94 12.64 -3.39 1.57
CA ALA A 94 13.56 -2.85 0.56
C ALA A 94 14.94 -2.50 1.12
N ARG A 95 15.00 -1.90 2.32
CA ARG A 95 16.24 -1.52 2.99
C ARG A 95 17.07 -2.75 3.38
N LEU A 96 16.41 -3.86 3.70
CA LEU A 96 17.06 -5.13 4.03
C LEU A 96 17.57 -5.89 2.79
N LEU A 97 17.02 -5.61 1.60
CA LEU A 97 17.28 -6.36 0.36
C LEU A 97 18.28 -5.70 -0.60
N GLN A 98 18.99 -4.62 -0.25
CA GLN A 98 19.97 -3.99 -1.16
C GLN A 98 21.43 -4.30 -0.77
N PRO A 99 22.35 -4.61 -1.72
CA PRO A 99 22.31 -4.23 -3.14
C PRO A 99 22.45 -5.37 -4.17
N GLY A 100 21.72 -5.25 -5.28
CA GLY A 100 22.03 -5.95 -6.54
C GLY A 100 20.86 -6.74 -7.12
N ASP A 101 20.06 -6.10 -7.98
CA ASP A 101 19.31 -6.72 -9.10
C ASP A 101 18.57 -8.06 -8.89
N VAL A 102 18.19 -8.43 -7.66
CA VAL A 102 17.33 -9.60 -7.47
C VAL A 102 15.89 -9.17 -7.76
N GLU A 103 15.36 -9.66 -8.89
CA GLU A 103 13.96 -9.56 -9.25
C GLU A 103 13.15 -10.39 -8.24
N PHE A 104 12.54 -9.70 -7.27
CA PHE A 104 11.66 -10.33 -6.30
C PHE A 104 10.36 -10.71 -7.02
N ASP A 105 10.17 -11.99 -7.25
CA ASP A 105 8.99 -12.52 -7.93
C ASP A 105 7.86 -12.67 -6.92
N TRP A 106 6.83 -11.86 -7.09
CA TRP A 106 5.57 -11.99 -6.37
C TRP A 106 4.67 -12.82 -7.29
N ILE A 107 4.45 -14.08 -6.92
CA ILE A 107 3.37 -14.90 -7.50
C ILE A 107 2.19 -14.80 -6.55
#